data_AF-A0A1B8G0Y6-F1
#
_entry.id   AF-A0A1B8G0Y6-F1
#
_cell.length_a   1.000
_cell.length_b   1.000
_cell.length_c   1.000
_cell.angle_alpha   90.00
_cell.angle_beta   90.00
_cell.angle_gamma   90.00
#
_symmetry.space_group_name_H-M   'P 1'
#
loop_
_entity.id
_entity.type
_entity.pdbx_description
1 polymer ?
#
loop_
_entity_poly.entity_id
_entity_poly.type
_entity_poly.pdbx_seq_one_letter_code
_entity_poly.pdbx_strand_id
1 'polypeptide(L)'
;MLFTRVAGLLAVLGVAAAAPNTGNPTKPYRLKTTVVIGDDSKNNLYVQSYHTGAGLNDVALVSEGGSAAYLNGTYQQFDLNGATFPSGLTLAYTETYTRWLRTELNAGYGDKGFSFNGSGLVSDNPQFQGWLACDWNHGVAQLFWLYYFTHTTIPSSCAKVELRPVDLA
;
A
#
# COMPACT_ATOMS: atom_id res chain seq x y z
N MET A 1 -13.35 54.48 20.89
CA MET A 1 -13.22 53.77 19.60
C MET A 1 -13.27 52.29 19.90
N LEU A 2 -14.40 51.64 19.64
CA LEU A 2 -14.68 50.24 19.98
C LEU A 2 -14.45 49.40 18.72
N PHE A 3 -13.38 48.60 18.67
CA PHE A 3 -13.13 47.69 17.55
C PHE A 3 -13.85 46.37 17.80
N THR A 4 -15.00 46.19 17.15
CA THR A 4 -15.77 44.96 17.15
C THR A 4 -15.03 43.90 16.32
N ARG A 5 -14.60 42.80 16.95
CA ARG A 5 -14.03 41.64 16.25
C ARG A 5 -15.17 40.79 15.69
N VAL A 6 -15.31 40.77 14.37
CA VAL A 6 -16.20 39.82 13.68
C VAL A 6 -15.43 38.50 13.53
N ALA A 7 -15.80 37.49 14.33
CA ALA A 7 -15.34 36.12 14.12
C ALA A 7 -16.21 35.46 13.05
N GLY A 8 -15.68 35.33 11.84
CA GLY A 8 -16.34 34.57 10.77
C GLY A 8 -16.22 33.07 11.04
N LEU A 9 -17.35 32.40 11.26
CA LEU A 9 -17.43 30.94 11.31
C LEU A 9 -17.29 30.40 9.88
N LEU A 10 -16.16 29.78 9.55
CA LEU A 10 -16.07 28.93 8.35
C LEU A 10 -16.71 27.58 8.67
N ALA A 11 -17.92 27.35 8.17
CA ALA A 11 -18.51 26.01 8.15
C ALA A 11 -17.87 25.23 6.98
N VAL A 12 -16.96 24.31 7.29
CA VAL A 12 -16.46 23.33 6.31
C VAL A 12 -17.55 22.29 6.11
N LEU A 13 -18.30 22.40 5.02
CA LEU A 13 -19.19 21.33 4.56
C LEU A 13 -18.32 20.18 4.03
N GLY A 14 -18.02 19.22 4.91
CA GLY A 14 -17.35 17.99 4.52
C GLY A 14 -18.26 17.19 3.59
N VAL A 15 -17.92 17.13 2.31
CA VAL A 15 -18.56 16.21 1.37
C VAL A 15 -18.09 14.80 1.74
N ALA A 16 -18.91 14.04 2.45
CA ALA A 16 -18.67 12.63 2.66
C ALA A 16 -18.83 11.92 1.32
N ALA A 17 -17.72 11.54 0.68
CA ALA A 17 -17.76 10.69 -0.50
C ALA A 17 -18.47 9.37 -0.12
N ALA A 18 -19.53 9.02 -0.85
CA ALA A 18 -20.22 7.76 -0.63
C ALA A 18 -19.23 6.60 -0.84
N ALA A 19 -19.25 5.64 0.07
CA ALA A 19 -18.45 4.43 -0.05
C ALA A 19 -18.83 3.69 -1.36
N PRO A 20 -17.85 3.23 -2.17
CA PRO A 20 -18.13 2.42 -3.34
C PRO A 20 -18.83 1.12 -2.92
N ASN A 21 -19.79 0.69 -3.74
CA ASN A 21 -20.47 -0.59 -3.55
C ASN A 21 -19.50 -1.72 -3.90
N THR A 22 -18.92 -2.28 -2.85
CA THR A 22 -18.00 -3.40 -2.89
C THR A 22 -18.74 -4.59 -2.32
N GLY A 23 -18.61 -5.76 -2.94
CA GLY A 23 -19.25 -6.98 -2.43
C GLY A 23 -18.73 -7.36 -1.04
N ASN A 24 -19.05 -8.57 -0.57
CA ASN A 24 -18.52 -9.00 0.72
C ASN A 24 -16.98 -9.06 0.69
N PRO A 25 -16.29 -8.43 1.67
CA PRO A 25 -14.85 -8.56 1.80
C PRO A 25 -14.42 -10.02 1.98
N THR A 26 -13.18 -10.32 1.58
CA THR A 26 -12.58 -11.63 1.86
C THR A 26 -12.33 -11.81 3.35
N LYS A 27 -12.08 -13.05 3.77
CA LYS A 27 -11.52 -13.32 5.10
C LYS A 27 -10.19 -12.55 5.27
N PRO A 28 -9.90 -12.03 6.47
CA PRO A 28 -8.62 -11.37 6.74
C PRO A 28 -7.41 -12.31 6.57
N TYR A 29 -6.29 -11.75 6.11
CA TYR A 29 -4.99 -12.43 5.93
C TYR A 29 -3.84 -11.46 6.20
N ARG A 30 -2.60 -11.96 6.23
CA ARG A 30 -1.39 -11.14 6.08
C ARG A 30 -0.82 -11.31 4.69
N LEU A 31 -0.19 -10.26 4.15
CA LEU A 31 0.60 -10.36 2.92
C LEU A 31 2.05 -10.62 3.29
N LYS A 32 2.63 -11.67 2.69
CA LYS A 32 4.00 -12.12 2.92
C LYS A 32 4.78 -12.16 1.62
N THR A 33 6.01 -11.68 1.63
CA THR A 33 6.89 -11.73 0.46
C THR A 33 7.39 -13.16 0.21
N THR A 34 7.42 -13.53 -1.07
CA THR A 34 8.18 -14.68 -1.57
C THR A 34 9.17 -14.16 -2.61
N VAL A 35 10.47 -14.31 -2.37
CA VAL A 35 11.50 -13.85 -3.32
C VAL A 35 11.44 -14.68 -4.60
N VAL A 36 11.44 -13.98 -5.74
CA VAL A 36 11.54 -14.57 -7.08
C VAL A 36 12.98 -14.49 -7.58
N ILE A 37 13.60 -13.30 -7.45
CA ILE A 37 14.99 -13.06 -7.83
C ILE A 37 15.54 -11.81 -7.12
N GLY A 38 16.80 -11.86 -6.68
CA GLY A 38 17.50 -10.75 -6.03
C GLY A 38 17.96 -11.14 -4.63
N ASP A 39 17.90 -10.18 -3.71
CA ASP A 39 18.31 -10.38 -2.32
C ASP A 39 17.33 -11.27 -1.53
N ASP A 40 17.79 -12.45 -1.11
CA ASP A 40 17.01 -13.42 -0.32
C ASP A 40 16.61 -12.88 1.06
N SER A 41 17.26 -11.84 1.57
CA SER A 41 16.87 -11.19 2.83
C SER A 41 15.47 -10.57 2.76
N LYS A 42 14.93 -10.36 1.55
CA LYS A 42 13.59 -9.84 1.34
C LYS A 42 12.51 -10.92 1.34
N ASN A 43 12.89 -12.17 1.56
CA ASN A 43 11.95 -13.29 1.65
C ASN A 43 11.28 -13.33 3.03
N ASN A 44 10.04 -13.82 3.08
CA ASN A 44 9.29 -14.02 4.30
C ASN A 44 9.02 -12.75 5.15
N LEU A 45 9.02 -11.57 4.54
CA LEU A 45 8.66 -10.32 5.20
C LEU A 45 7.16 -10.04 5.02
N TYR A 46 6.53 -9.48 6.05
CA TYR A 46 5.13 -9.13 6.07
C TYR A 46 4.93 -7.65 5.77
N VAL A 47 3.88 -7.35 5.02
CA VAL A 47 3.44 -5.98 4.78
C VAL A 47 3.01 -5.33 6.10
N GLN A 48 3.54 -4.15 6.38
CA GLN A 48 3.22 -3.36 7.55
C GLN A 48 3.09 -1.88 7.16
N SER A 49 2.08 -1.23 7.70
CA SER A 49 1.95 0.23 7.59
C SER A 49 3.05 0.93 8.37
N TYR A 50 3.77 1.86 7.72
CA TYR A 50 4.72 2.78 8.34
C TYR A 50 4.20 4.22 8.23
N HIS A 51 3.78 4.78 9.36
CA HIS A 51 3.13 6.09 9.41
C HIS A 51 4.09 7.24 9.08
N THR A 52 3.80 7.95 7.99
CA THR A 52 4.59 9.10 7.53
C THR A 52 3.86 10.43 7.73
N GLY A 53 2.55 10.40 7.95
CA GLY A 53 1.75 11.60 8.22
C GLY A 53 0.26 11.29 8.34
N ALA A 54 -0.55 12.34 8.54
CA ALA A 54 -1.99 12.19 8.76
C ALA A 54 -2.68 11.48 7.57
N GLY A 55 -3.06 10.21 7.80
CA GLY A 55 -3.67 9.36 6.77
C GLY A 55 -2.70 8.90 5.67
N LEU A 56 -1.39 9.08 5.85
CA LEU A 56 -0.36 8.70 4.90
C LEU A 56 0.58 7.66 5.53
N ASN A 57 0.79 6.56 4.81
CA ASN A 57 1.73 5.54 5.23
C ASN A 57 2.49 4.97 4.04
N ASP A 58 3.79 4.78 4.22
CA ASP A 58 4.59 3.95 3.31
C ASP A 58 4.36 2.47 3.64
N VAL A 59 4.58 1.60 2.65
CA VAL A 59 4.51 0.15 2.86
C VAL A 59 5.87 -0.40 3.28
N ALA A 60 6.03 -0.66 4.58
CA ALA A 60 7.19 -1.34 5.14
C ALA A 60 7.04 -2.86 5.10
N LEU A 61 8.17 -3.55 5.20
CA LEU A 61 8.29 -5.00 5.20
C LEU A 61 9.02 -5.45 6.46
N VAL A 62 8.34 -6.23 7.32
CA VAL A 62 8.80 -6.61 8.66
C VAL A 62 8.85 -8.12 8.82
N SER A 63 9.74 -8.65 9.67
CA SER A 63 9.86 -10.10 9.88
C SER A 63 8.69 -10.72 10.65
N GLU A 64 7.94 -9.92 11.41
CA GLU A 64 6.84 -10.38 12.26
C GLU A 64 5.78 -9.28 12.44
N GLY A 65 4.57 -9.67 12.89
CA GLY A 65 3.56 -8.71 13.34
C GLY A 65 2.83 -7.90 12.25
N GLY A 66 3.06 -8.17 10.97
CA GLY A 66 2.50 -7.40 9.85
C GLY A 66 0.98 -7.19 9.89
N SER A 67 0.54 -6.16 9.17
CA SER A 67 -0.84 -5.65 9.20
C SER A 67 -1.83 -6.67 8.63
N ALA A 68 -2.98 -6.80 9.30
CA ALA A 68 -4.09 -7.58 8.78
C ALA A 68 -4.66 -6.89 7.53
N ALA A 69 -4.97 -7.69 6.53
CA ALA A 69 -5.32 -7.26 5.18
C ALA A 69 -6.55 -8.02 4.70
N TYR A 70 -7.27 -7.45 3.74
CA TYR A 70 -8.41 -8.08 3.08
C TYR A 70 -8.62 -7.47 1.70
N LEU A 71 -9.23 -8.23 0.78
CA LEU A 71 -9.76 -7.69 -0.47
C LEU A 71 -11.21 -7.30 -0.25
N ASN A 72 -11.53 -6.06 -0.57
CA ASN A 72 -12.89 -5.55 -0.58
C ASN A 72 -13.29 -5.23 -2.03
N GLY A 73 -13.98 -6.16 -2.70
CA GLY A 73 -14.07 -6.13 -4.17
C GLY A 73 -12.67 -6.26 -4.80
N THR A 74 -12.25 -5.23 -5.54
CA THR A 74 -10.89 -5.15 -6.13
C THR A 74 -9.96 -4.17 -5.40
N TYR A 75 -10.31 -3.78 -4.17
CA TYR A 75 -9.49 -2.89 -3.35
C TYR A 75 -8.71 -3.73 -2.33
N GLN A 76 -7.38 -3.65 -2.36
CA GLN A 76 -6.54 -4.24 -1.31
C GLN A 76 -6.51 -3.29 -0.12
N GLN A 77 -7.08 -3.72 1.01
CA GLN A 77 -7.22 -2.89 2.20
C GLN A 77 -6.57 -3.54 3.42
N PHE A 78 -6.32 -2.73 4.43
CA PHE A 78 -5.69 -3.12 5.67
C PHE A 78 -6.49 -2.61 6.86
N ASP A 79 -6.56 -3.45 7.89
CA ASP A 79 -7.10 -3.09 9.19
C ASP A 79 -5.97 -2.48 10.02
N LEU A 80 -5.89 -1.15 9.97
CA LEU A 80 -4.99 -0.39 10.82
C LEU A 80 -5.72 -0.06 12.11
N ASN A 81 -5.32 -0.74 13.18
CA ASN A 81 -5.93 -0.70 14.50
C ASN A 81 -6.16 0.76 14.96
N GLY A 82 -7.43 1.18 15.00
CA GLY A 82 -7.86 2.53 15.39
C GLY A 82 -8.30 3.44 14.24
N ALA A 83 -8.20 3.02 12.98
CA ALA A 83 -8.74 3.78 11.85
C ALA A 83 -10.28 3.64 11.78
N THR A 84 -10.98 4.76 11.68
CA THR A 84 -12.45 4.79 11.49
C THR A 84 -12.86 4.70 10.01
N PHE A 85 -11.87 4.61 9.12
CA PHE A 85 -11.99 4.56 7.67
C PHE A 85 -11.06 3.47 7.13
N PRO A 86 -11.34 2.89 5.95
CA PRO A 86 -10.46 1.90 5.34
C PRO A 86 -9.08 2.50 5.07
N SER A 87 -8.05 1.66 5.12
CA SER A 87 -6.70 2.03 4.70
C SER A 87 -6.32 1.17 3.50
N GLY A 88 -6.24 1.80 2.32
CA GLY A 88 -6.14 1.12 1.04
C GLY A 88 -4.74 1.19 0.44
N LEU A 89 -4.37 0.14 -0.28
CA LEU A 89 -3.13 0.08 -1.03
C LEU A 89 -3.23 0.96 -2.28
N THR A 90 -2.21 1.77 -2.51
CA THR A 90 -2.11 2.67 -3.67
C THR A 90 -0.79 2.43 -4.39
N LEU A 91 -0.86 2.35 -5.72
CA LEU A 91 0.30 2.40 -6.59
C LEU A 91 0.63 3.89 -6.80
N ALA A 92 1.60 4.45 -6.10
CA ALA A 92 1.89 5.89 -6.22
C ALA A 92 2.49 6.21 -7.59
N TYR A 93 2.04 7.31 -8.21
CA TYR A 93 2.51 7.81 -9.52
C TYR A 93 3.29 9.12 -9.40
N THR A 94 3.75 9.46 -8.20
CA THR A 94 4.33 10.78 -7.92
C THR A 94 5.73 10.96 -8.47
N GLU A 95 6.46 9.87 -8.71
CA GLU A 95 7.80 9.91 -9.25
C GLU A 95 7.78 9.77 -10.78
N THR A 96 8.57 10.59 -11.48
CA THR A 96 8.71 10.54 -12.94
C THR A 96 10.06 9.91 -13.30
N TYR A 97 10.11 9.22 -14.44
CA TYR A 97 11.34 8.59 -14.98
C TYR A 97 12.01 7.55 -14.08
N THR A 98 11.24 6.88 -13.21
CA THR A 98 11.74 5.80 -12.37
C THR A 98 11.36 4.43 -12.95
N ARG A 99 12.12 3.40 -12.56
CA ARG A 99 11.91 2.00 -12.99
C ARG A 99 10.91 1.24 -12.09
N TRP A 100 10.77 1.73 -10.87
CA TRP A 100 9.80 1.31 -9.88
C TRP A 100 9.30 2.54 -9.14
N LEU A 101 8.11 2.41 -8.60
CA LEU A 101 7.37 3.48 -7.95
C LEU A 101 6.97 3.06 -6.54
N ARG A 102 6.73 4.03 -5.67
CA ARG A 102 6.38 3.76 -4.28
C ARG A 102 5.02 3.06 -4.21
N THR A 103 4.86 2.23 -3.19
CA THR A 103 3.56 1.71 -2.79
C THR A 103 3.20 2.35 -1.46
N GLU A 104 1.96 2.82 -1.37
CA GLU A 104 1.45 3.54 -0.21
C GLU A 104 0.25 2.79 0.37
N LEU A 105 -0.01 3.01 1.66
CA LEU A 105 -1.12 2.42 2.41
C LEU A 105 -1.84 3.57 3.10
N ASN A 106 -2.68 4.28 2.37
CA ASN A 106 -3.23 5.56 2.81
C ASN A 106 -4.68 5.43 3.27
N ALA A 107 -5.14 6.45 4.00
CA ALA A 107 -6.53 6.63 4.33
C ALA A 107 -7.41 6.63 3.07
N GLY A 108 -8.45 5.81 3.07
CA GLY A 108 -9.37 5.65 1.95
C GLY A 108 -9.35 4.26 1.33
N TYR A 109 -10.05 4.11 0.21
CA TYR A 109 -10.23 2.79 -0.41
C TYR A 109 -8.96 2.25 -1.08
N GLY A 110 -8.02 3.13 -1.45
CA GLY A 110 -6.88 2.80 -2.29
C GLY A 110 -7.25 2.68 -3.76
N ASP A 111 -6.34 2.10 -4.54
CA ASP A 111 -6.57 1.82 -5.94
C ASP A 111 -7.47 0.58 -6.13
N LYS A 112 -8.24 0.60 -7.22
CA LYS A 112 -8.97 -0.58 -7.69
C LYS A 112 -8.06 -1.49 -8.53
N GLY A 113 -8.54 -2.68 -8.83
CA GLY A 113 -7.87 -3.60 -9.76
C GLY A 113 -6.98 -4.66 -9.10
N PHE A 114 -6.98 -4.75 -7.77
CA PHE A 114 -6.24 -5.79 -7.08
C PHE A 114 -6.98 -7.13 -7.09
N SER A 115 -6.24 -8.22 -7.30
CA SER A 115 -6.73 -9.59 -7.20
C SER A 115 -5.58 -10.55 -6.89
N PHE A 116 -5.90 -11.79 -6.49
CA PHE A 116 -4.91 -12.85 -6.35
C PHE A 116 -4.90 -13.75 -7.58
N ASN A 117 -3.70 -14.14 -8.02
CA ASN A 117 -3.50 -15.22 -9.00
C ASN A 117 -2.37 -16.16 -8.53
N GLY A 118 -1.87 -17.02 -9.44
CA GLY A 118 -0.79 -17.97 -9.13
C GLY A 118 0.52 -17.34 -8.61
N SER A 119 0.72 -16.04 -8.81
CA SER A 119 1.87 -15.26 -8.36
C SER A 119 1.57 -14.33 -7.17
N GLY A 120 0.46 -14.57 -6.46
CA GLY A 120 0.03 -13.74 -5.34
C GLY A 120 -0.78 -12.52 -5.77
N LEU A 121 -0.69 -11.44 -4.98
CA LEU A 121 -1.42 -10.20 -5.22
C LEU A 121 -0.91 -9.54 -6.50
N VAL A 122 -1.81 -9.16 -7.40
CA VAL A 122 -1.50 -8.44 -8.64
C VAL A 122 -2.45 -7.26 -8.82
N SER A 123 -2.04 -6.29 -9.63
CA SER A 123 -2.91 -5.20 -10.08
C SER A 123 -3.25 -5.37 -11.56
N ASP A 124 -4.48 -5.06 -11.94
CA ASP A 124 -4.92 -4.96 -13.35
C ASP A 124 -4.42 -3.68 -14.05
N ASN A 125 -3.70 -2.82 -13.32
CA ASN A 125 -3.12 -1.63 -13.88
C ASN A 125 -2.20 -2.02 -15.06
N PRO A 126 -2.40 -1.49 -16.27
CA PRO A 126 -1.66 -1.90 -17.46
C PRO A 126 -0.16 -1.59 -17.37
N GLN A 127 0.25 -0.74 -16.44
CA GLN A 127 1.62 -0.33 -16.22
C GLN A 127 2.34 -1.18 -15.16
N PHE A 128 1.59 -1.98 -14.39
CA PHE A 128 2.11 -2.85 -13.33
C PHE A 128 2.88 -4.03 -13.91
N GLN A 129 4.09 -4.27 -13.42
CA GLN A 129 4.95 -5.39 -13.84
C GLN A 129 5.40 -6.30 -12.70
N GLY A 130 4.78 -6.17 -11.52
CA GLY A 130 5.11 -6.95 -10.33
C GLY A 130 5.65 -6.11 -9.18
N TRP A 131 6.00 -6.78 -8.09
CA TRP A 131 6.45 -6.15 -6.86
C TRP A 131 7.97 -6.19 -6.72
N LEU A 132 8.48 -5.19 -6.00
CA LEU A 132 9.89 -5.05 -5.68
C LEU A 132 10.02 -4.71 -4.18
N ALA A 133 10.82 -5.46 -3.46
CA ALA A 133 11.19 -5.18 -2.08
C ALA A 133 12.63 -4.64 -2.07
N CYS A 134 12.87 -3.50 -1.42
CA CYS A 134 14.20 -2.87 -1.36
C CYS A 134 14.47 -2.29 0.02
N ASP A 135 15.72 -2.32 0.47
CA ASP A 135 16.13 -1.43 1.56
C ASP A 135 16.00 0.03 1.14
N TRP A 136 15.47 0.86 2.03
CA TRP A 136 15.21 2.26 1.72
C TRP A 136 15.35 3.18 2.95
N ASN A 137 14.89 4.43 2.83
CA ASN A 137 15.24 5.54 3.71
C ASN A 137 14.72 5.43 5.16
N HIS A 138 13.77 4.54 5.45
CA HIS A 138 13.28 4.31 6.82
C HIS A 138 14.09 3.27 7.61
N GLY A 139 15.18 2.76 7.05
CA GLY A 139 16.02 1.74 7.70
C GLY A 139 15.40 0.35 7.77
N VAL A 140 14.28 0.15 7.07
CA VAL A 140 13.61 -1.14 6.86
C VAL A 140 13.41 -1.36 5.37
N ALA A 141 13.18 -2.62 4.98
CA ALA A 141 12.75 -2.90 3.62
C ALA A 141 11.37 -2.29 3.36
N GLN A 142 11.18 -1.73 2.17
CA GLN A 142 9.94 -1.13 1.72
C GLN A 142 9.47 -1.79 0.42
N LEU A 143 8.16 -1.77 0.21
CA LEU A 143 7.52 -2.29 -0.99
C LEU A 143 7.39 -1.20 -2.05
N PHE A 144 7.75 -1.58 -3.27
CA PHE A 144 7.61 -0.82 -4.49
C PHE A 144 6.93 -1.68 -5.54
N TRP A 145 6.48 -1.06 -6.62
CA TRP A 145 5.94 -1.76 -7.78
C TRP A 145 6.74 -1.43 -9.03
N LEU A 146 6.97 -2.42 -9.88
CA LEU A 146 7.71 -2.30 -11.13
C LEU A 146 6.84 -1.68 -12.22
N TYR A 147 7.44 -0.77 -12.98
CA TYR A 147 6.76 0.03 -14.01
C TYR A 147 7.23 -0.39 -15.42
N TYR A 148 6.28 -0.63 -16.34
CA TYR A 148 6.46 -1.29 -17.65
C TYR A 148 7.44 -0.69 -18.65
N PHE A 149 7.98 0.51 -18.42
CA PHE A 149 8.79 1.18 -19.43
C PHE A 149 10.24 0.70 -19.56
N THR A 150 10.75 -0.23 -18.72
CA THR A 150 12.16 -0.63 -18.83
C THR A 150 12.47 -2.07 -18.42
N HIS A 151 13.43 -2.69 -19.12
CA HIS A 151 14.23 -3.77 -18.53
C HIS A 151 14.97 -3.19 -17.31
N THR A 152 14.63 -3.71 -16.14
CA THR A 152 15.06 -3.16 -14.86
C THR A 152 16.16 -4.00 -14.25
N THR A 153 17.39 -3.49 -14.28
CA THR A 153 18.44 -3.93 -13.35
C THR A 153 18.06 -3.41 -11.97
N ILE A 154 17.83 -4.32 -11.02
CA ILE A 154 17.48 -3.95 -9.65
C ILE A 154 18.76 -3.75 -8.82
N PRO A 155 18.78 -2.80 -7.86
CA PRO A 155 19.89 -2.66 -6.91
C PRO A 155 20.14 -3.97 -6.13
N SER A 156 21.36 -4.15 -5.63
CA SER A 156 21.74 -5.38 -4.90
C SER A 156 20.97 -5.57 -3.59
N SER A 157 20.45 -4.49 -3.00
CA SER A 157 19.59 -4.53 -1.80
C SER A 157 18.12 -4.81 -2.11
N CYS A 158 17.79 -5.09 -3.38
CA CYS A 158 16.43 -5.31 -3.82
C CYS A 158 16.18 -6.75 -4.26
N ALA A 159 14.92 -7.16 -4.20
CA ALA A 159 14.43 -8.40 -4.76
C ALA A 159 13.08 -8.19 -5.44
N LYS A 160 12.88 -8.83 -6.59
CA LYS A 160 11.53 -9.05 -7.11
C LYS A 160 10.83 -10.06 -6.22
N VAL A 161 9.62 -9.73 -5.79
CA VAL A 161 8.86 -10.55 -4.85
C VAL A 161 7.45 -10.80 -5.36
N GLU A 162 6.88 -11.90 -4.92
CA GLU A 162 5.44 -12.12 -4.92
C GLU A 162 4.87 -11.75 -3.55
N LEU A 163 3.65 -11.24 -3.49
CA LEU A 163 2.94 -10.98 -2.24
C LEU A 163 1.85 -12.04 -2.06
N ARG A 164 2.11 -13.01 -1.19
CA ARG A 164 1.21 -14.15 -0.98
C ARG A 164 0.37 -13.94 0.28
N PRO A 165 -0.93 -14.26 0.24
CA PRO A 165 -1.76 -14.23 1.43
C PRO A 165 -1.38 -15.41 2.33
N VAL A 166 -1.29 -15.16 3.64
CA VAL A 166 -1.18 -16.19 4.67
C VAL A 166 -2.20 -15.94 5.76
N ASP A 167 -2.71 -17.00 6.37
CA ASP A 167 -3.72 -16.90 7.41
C ASP A 167 -3.22 -16.09 8.62
N LEU A 168 -4.14 -15.39 9.29
CA LEU A 168 -3.86 -14.77 10.59
C LEU A 168 -3.67 -15.89 11.62
N ALA A 169 -2.41 -16.14 11.99
CA ALA A 169 -2.06 -17.02 13.11
C ALA A 169 -2.39 -16.37 14.46
#